data_AF-A0A813RWX1-F1
#
_entry.id   AF-A0A813RWX1-F1
#
_cell.length_a   1.000
_cell.length_b   1.000
_cell.length_c   1.000
_cell.angle_alpha   90.00
_cell.angle_beta   90.00
_cell.angle_gamma   90.00
#
_symmetry.space_group_name_H-M   'P 1'
#
loop_
_entity.id
_entity.type
_entity.pdbx_description
1 polymer ?
#
loop_
_entity_poly.entity_id
_entity_poly.type
_entity_poly.pdbx_seq_one_letter_code
_entity_poly.pdbx_strand_id
1 'polypeptide(L)'
;MSDRLSQLQDQVNKLASLFCDATGILQQRAKPSKFENFAESLNRGYEDDDKDKPVDEKSIEDVKIEYAKSITSAAKRIDELIDSLPNEDESNEQLQAQQLRELEIENAIAARQLEYVTKCAENLLQQIQQKISYVAQSQLNFHQEPKDP
;
A
#
# COMPACT_ATOMS: atom_id res chain seq x y z
N MET A 1 -1.41 6.44 -1.59
CA MET A 1 -0.66 5.65 -2.58
C MET A 1 0.81 5.90 -2.31
N SER A 2 1.50 4.96 -1.65
CA SER A 2 2.95 5.05 -1.45
C SER A 2 3.62 4.50 -2.71
N ASP A 3 4.57 5.23 -3.29
CA ASP A 3 5.35 4.75 -4.43
C ASP A 3 6.15 3.49 -4.05
N ARG A 4 6.52 2.66 -5.03
CA ARG A 4 7.26 1.41 -4.78
C ARG A 4 8.56 1.66 -4.02
N LEU A 5 9.25 2.77 -4.29
CA LEU A 5 10.46 3.14 -3.56
C LEU A 5 10.16 3.48 -2.09
N SER A 6 9.07 4.21 -1.83
CA SER A 6 8.64 4.53 -0.46
C SER A 6 8.18 3.26 0.29
N GLN A 7 7.48 2.35 -0.37
CA GLN A 7 7.11 1.05 0.21
C GLN A 7 8.34 0.21 0.57
N LEU A 8 9.37 0.22 -0.28
CA LEU A 8 10.64 -0.48 -0.02
C LEU A 8 11.32 0.09 1.23
N GLN A 9 11.39 1.42 1.36
CA GLN A 9 11.94 2.08 2.54
C GLN A 9 11.16 1.68 3.81
N ASP A 10 9.83 1.68 3.76
CA ASP A 10 8.99 1.26 4.88
C ASP A 10 9.23 -0.20 5.29
N GLN A 11 9.38 -1.11 4.32
CA GLN A 11 9.66 -2.53 4.62
C GLN A 11 11.07 -2.73 5.20
N VAL A 12 12.07 -1.99 4.73
CA VAL A 12 13.43 -2.04 5.30
C VAL A 12 13.43 -1.51 6.74
N ASN A 13 12.75 -0.40 7.00
CA ASN A 13 12.61 0.15 8.36
C ASN A 13 11.88 -0.82 9.29
N LYS A 14 10.82 -1.47 8.79
CA LYS A 14 10.09 -2.51 9.52
C LYS A 14 10.98 -3.71 9.83
N LEU A 15 11.80 -4.15 8.88
CA LEU A 15 12.73 -5.26 9.08
C LEU A 15 13.77 -4.94 10.16
N ALA A 16 14.34 -3.73 10.13
CA ALA A 16 15.27 -3.26 11.15
C ALA A 16 14.64 -3.24 12.56
N SER A 17 13.39 -2.76 12.65
CA SER A 17 12.63 -2.74 13.91
C SER A 17 12.39 -4.16 14.44
N LEU A 18 11.96 -5.09 13.57
CA LEU A 18 11.76 -6.50 13.92
C LEU A 18 13.04 -7.16 14.46
N PHE A 19 14.20 -6.86 13.88
CA PHE A 19 15.47 -7.37 14.41
C PHE A 19 15.80 -6.80 15.78
N CYS A 20 15.55 -5.51 16.01
CA CYS A 20 15.81 -4.88 17.30
C CYS A 20 14.89 -5.46 18.39
N ASP A 21 13.60 -5.55 18.10
CA ASP A 21 12.57 -6.07 19.02
C ASP A 21 12.82 -7.55 19.34
N ALA A 22 13.07 -8.38 18.32
CA ALA A 22 13.38 -9.79 18.49
C ALA A 22 14.63 -9.98 19.36
N THR A 23 15.69 -9.21 19.11
CA THR A 23 16.93 -9.27 19.90
C THR A 23 16.69 -8.85 21.35
N GLY A 24 15.94 -7.76 21.57
CA GLY A 24 15.60 -7.28 22.91
C GLY A 24 14.83 -8.30 23.72
N ILE A 25 13.80 -8.92 23.13
CA ILE A 25 12.98 -9.95 23.79
C ILE A 25 13.81 -11.22 24.06
N LEU A 26 14.65 -11.63 23.11
CA LEU A 26 15.54 -12.78 23.28
C LEU A 26 16.51 -12.57 24.44
N GLN A 27 17.11 -11.38 24.55
CA GLN A 27 18.04 -11.04 25.64
C GLN A 27 17.31 -10.95 26.98
N GLN A 28 16.12 -10.34 27.03
CA GLN A 28 15.33 -10.23 28.26
C GLN A 28 14.94 -11.60 28.82
N ARG A 29 14.68 -12.58 27.95
CA ARG A 29 14.24 -13.93 28.33
C ARG A 29 15.38 -14.97 28.31
N ALA A 30 16.62 -14.54 28.10
CA ALA A 30 17.76 -15.44 28.06
C ALA A 30 18.08 -15.96 29.46
N LYS A 31 18.15 -17.29 29.62
CA LYS A 31 18.65 -17.91 30.84
C LYS A 31 20.20 -17.90 30.83
N PRO A 32 20.87 -17.64 31.96
CA PRO A 32 22.32 -17.74 32.05
C PRO A 32 22.81 -19.14 31.65
N SER A 33 23.78 -19.21 30.74
CA SER A 33 24.37 -20.50 30.37
C SER A 33 25.27 -20.99 31.50
N LYS A 34 25.07 -22.24 31.94
CA LYS A 34 25.93 -22.87 32.94
C LYS A 34 27.06 -23.59 32.23
N PHE A 35 28.31 -23.20 32.47
CA PHE A 35 29.48 -23.96 32.03
C PHE A 35 29.86 -24.98 33.11
N GLU A 36 30.26 -26.20 32.73
CA GLU A 36 30.98 -27.12 33.61
C GLU A 36 32.19 -26.35 34.17
N ASN A 37 32.29 -26.22 35.49
CA ASN A 37 33.26 -25.41 36.27
C ASN A 37 32.92 -23.94 36.59
N PHE A 38 31.80 -23.38 36.11
CA PHE A 38 31.42 -22.00 36.48
C PHE A 38 30.94 -21.88 37.94
N ALA A 39 30.32 -22.94 38.46
CA ALA A 39 29.77 -22.99 39.81
C ALA A 39 30.86 -23.05 40.92
N GLU A 40 32.05 -23.60 40.63
CA GLU A 40 33.15 -23.67 41.61
C GLU A 40 33.92 -22.34 41.75
N SER A 41 33.94 -21.51 40.71
CA SER A 41 34.62 -20.21 40.71
C SER A 41 33.82 -19.13 41.45
N LEU A 42 32.48 -19.17 41.35
CA LEU A 42 31.58 -18.27 42.06
C LEU A 42 31.10 -18.87 43.39
N ASN A 43 32.03 -19.03 44.34
CA ASN A 43 31.68 -19.24 45.75
C ASN A 43 31.18 -17.91 46.39
N ARG A 44 30.22 -17.25 45.70
CA ARG A 44 29.58 -16.01 46.09
C ARG A 44 28.08 -16.19 45.89
N GLY A 45 27.44 -16.70 46.95
CA GLY A 45 26.01 -16.65 47.25
C GLY A 45 25.07 -16.31 46.10
N TYR A 46 24.95 -17.19 45.11
CA TYR A 46 23.67 -17.34 44.42
C TYR A 46 22.90 -18.37 45.23
N GLU A 47 22.25 -17.88 46.29
CA GLU A 47 21.17 -18.64 46.91
C GLU A 47 20.14 -18.97 45.83
N ASP A 48 19.61 -20.18 45.94
CA ASP A 48 18.73 -20.91 45.03
C ASP A 48 17.32 -20.28 44.98
N ASP A 49 17.24 -18.97 44.73
CA ASP A 49 16.04 -18.13 44.93
C ASP A 49 15.26 -17.83 43.63
N ASP A 50 15.28 -18.76 42.67
CA ASP A 50 14.37 -18.67 41.51
C ASP A 50 13.87 -20.05 41.05
N LYS A 51 13.66 -20.95 42.01
CA LYS A 51 12.62 -21.98 41.88
C LYS A 51 11.28 -21.31 42.12
N ASP A 52 10.73 -20.65 41.10
CA ASP A 52 9.28 -20.44 40.87
C ASP A 52 9.00 -19.19 40.05
N LYS A 53 9.45 -19.17 38.79
CA LYS A 53 8.58 -18.71 37.71
C LYS A 53 8.67 -19.68 36.55
N PRO A 54 7.58 -20.38 36.19
CA PRO A 54 7.51 -21.10 34.94
C PRO A 54 7.45 -20.05 33.83
N VAL A 55 8.60 -19.55 33.38
CA VAL A 55 8.63 -18.88 32.08
C VAL A 55 8.45 -20.00 31.08
N ASP A 56 7.22 -20.16 30.59
CA ASP A 56 6.81 -21.15 29.60
C ASP A 56 7.85 -21.23 28.48
N GLU A 57 8.73 -22.23 28.51
CA GLU A 57 9.75 -22.44 27.47
C GLU A 57 9.09 -22.59 26.11
N LYS A 58 7.90 -23.18 26.07
CA LYS A 58 7.01 -23.19 24.91
C LYS A 58 6.68 -21.78 24.40
N SER A 59 6.33 -20.85 25.29
CA SER A 59 6.02 -19.47 24.91
C SER A 59 7.23 -18.75 24.31
N ILE A 60 8.45 -19.03 24.79
CA ILE A 60 9.67 -18.43 24.21
C ILE A 60 9.96 -19.02 22.83
N GLU A 61 9.83 -20.33 22.65
CA GLU A 61 9.96 -21.01 21.36
C GLU A 61 8.95 -20.46 20.35
N ASP A 62 7.70 -20.30 20.76
CA ASP A 62 6.62 -19.75 19.94
C ASP A 62 6.93 -18.31 19.50
N VAL A 63 7.40 -17.45 20.42
CA VAL A 63 7.82 -16.07 20.13
C VAL A 63 9.01 -16.03 19.17
N LYS A 64 10.01 -16.91 19.34
CA LYS A 64 11.15 -17.02 18.41
C LYS A 64 10.69 -17.38 17.00
N ILE A 65 9.81 -18.37 16.89
CA ILE A 65 9.27 -18.83 15.61
C ILE A 65 8.42 -17.72 14.97
N GLU A 66 7.64 -16.98 15.73
CA GLU A 66 6.84 -15.85 15.25
C GLU A 66 7.70 -14.72 14.68
N TYR A 67 8.76 -14.32 15.40
CA TYR A 67 9.71 -13.32 14.90
C TYR A 67 10.47 -13.82 13.67
N ALA A 68 10.93 -15.08 13.66
CA ALA A 68 11.61 -15.65 12.51
C ALA A 68 10.72 -15.68 11.26
N LYS A 69 9.43 -16.04 11.41
CA LYS A 69 8.43 -15.97 10.34
C LYS A 69 8.23 -14.55 9.85
N SER A 70 8.10 -13.59 10.77
CA SER A 70 7.87 -12.18 10.44
C SER A 70 9.05 -11.55 9.71
N ILE A 71 10.28 -11.83 10.16
CA ILE A 71 11.53 -11.40 9.52
C ILE A 71 11.65 -12.00 8.12
N THR A 72 11.44 -13.31 7.98
CA THR A 72 11.50 -13.99 6.68
C THR A 72 10.46 -13.43 5.71
N SER A 73 9.25 -13.15 6.20
CA SER A 73 8.17 -12.58 5.40
C SER A 73 8.46 -11.13 4.99
N ALA A 74 9.08 -10.33 5.86
CA ALA A 74 9.51 -8.97 5.54
C ALA A 74 10.64 -8.98 4.50
N ALA A 75 11.63 -9.86 4.64
CA ALA A 75 12.71 -10.04 3.67
C ALA A 75 12.18 -10.42 2.28
N LYS A 76 11.28 -11.40 2.20
CA LYS A 76 10.65 -11.77 0.92
C LYS A 76 9.88 -10.62 0.26
N ARG A 77 9.17 -9.80 1.06
CA ARG A 77 8.49 -8.62 0.52
C ARG A 77 9.47 -7.57 -0.01
N ILE A 78 10.64 -7.44 0.59
CA ILE A 78 11.70 -6.57 0.08
C ILE A 78 12.17 -7.09 -1.28
N ASP A 79 12.43 -8.40 -1.41
CA ASP A 79 12.82 -9.01 -2.69
C ASP A 79 11.73 -8.81 -3.77
N GLU A 80 10.47 -9.09 -3.45
CA GLU A 80 9.33 -8.86 -4.35
C GLU A 80 9.20 -7.38 -4.77
N LEU A 81 9.49 -6.44 -3.84
CA LEU A 81 9.45 -5.01 -4.16
C LEU A 81 10.59 -4.61 -5.08
N ILE A 82 11.80 -5.15 -4.86
CA ILE A 82 12.96 -4.93 -5.73
C ILE A 82 12.68 -5.45 -7.13
N ASP A 83 12.16 -6.67 -7.26
CA ASP A 83 11.80 -7.28 -8.55
C ASP A 83 10.68 -6.52 -9.27
N SER A 84 9.86 -5.75 -8.53
CA SER A 84 8.80 -4.92 -9.09
C SER A 84 9.24 -3.50 -9.48
N LEU A 85 10.50 -3.13 -9.21
CA LEU A 85 11.03 -1.85 -9.65
C LEU A 85 11.18 -1.85 -11.17
N PRO A 86 10.90 -0.72 -11.85
CA PRO A 86 11.14 -0.61 -13.28
C PRO A 86 12.63 -0.84 -13.57
N ASN A 87 12.93 -1.62 -14.63
CA ASN A 87 14.29 -2.00 -14.99
C ASN A 87 15.15 -0.78 -15.32
N GLU A 88 16.41 -0.76 -14.86
CA GLU A 88 17.35 0.35 -15.14
C GLU A 88 17.69 0.51 -16.62
N ASP A 89 17.41 -0.48 -17.47
CA ASP A 89 17.57 -0.35 -18.93
C ASP A 89 16.55 0.63 -19.57
N GLU A 90 15.40 0.87 -18.91
CA GLU A 90 14.48 1.95 -19.27
C GLU A 90 14.89 3.32 -18.71
N SER A 91 15.93 3.37 -17.86
CA SER A 91 16.51 4.62 -17.31
C SER A 91 17.43 5.34 -18.30
N ASN A 92 17.38 5.01 -19.59
CA ASN A 92 17.92 5.92 -20.59
C ASN A 92 17.03 7.18 -20.61
N GLU A 93 17.45 8.20 -19.86
CA GLU A 93 16.76 9.47 -19.69
C GLU A 93 16.27 10.07 -21.02
N GLN A 94 17.02 9.83 -22.11
CA GLN A 94 16.66 10.27 -23.46
C GLN A 94 15.47 9.49 -24.03
N LEU A 95 15.42 8.17 -23.85
CA LEU A 95 14.30 7.31 -24.27
C LEU A 95 13.05 7.65 -23.45
N GLN A 96 13.18 7.80 -22.14
CA GLN A 96 12.08 8.17 -21.26
C GLN A 96 11.51 9.56 -21.62
N ALA A 97 12.38 10.55 -21.89
CA ALA A 97 11.94 11.87 -22.34
C ALA A 97 11.26 11.82 -23.72
N GLN A 98 11.69 10.93 -24.62
CA GLN A 98 11.01 10.71 -25.90
C GLN A 98 9.62 10.09 -25.70
N GLN A 99 9.52 9.00 -24.93
CA GLN A 99 8.25 8.33 -24.62
C GLN A 99 7.27 9.29 -23.94
N LEU A 100 7.75 10.14 -23.03
CA LEU A 100 6.92 11.14 -22.37
C LEU A 100 6.35 12.14 -23.38
N ARG A 101 7.16 12.65 -24.31
CA ARG A 101 6.69 13.55 -25.38
C ARG A 101 5.64 12.88 -26.28
N GLU A 102 5.84 11.61 -26.62
CA GLU A 102 4.88 10.85 -27.43
C GLU A 102 3.54 10.71 -26.69
N LEU A 103 3.58 10.37 -25.39
CA LEU A 103 2.38 10.30 -24.54
C LEU A 103 1.68 11.66 -24.39
N GLU A 104 2.42 12.75 -24.28
CA GLU A 104 1.86 14.12 -24.22
C GLU A 104 1.12 14.47 -25.51
N ILE A 105 1.69 14.12 -26.67
CA ILE A 105 1.05 14.33 -27.97
C ILE A 105 -0.22 13.49 -28.09
N GLU A 106 -0.16 12.20 -27.72
CA GLU A 106 -1.31 11.30 -27.74
C GLU A 106 -2.43 11.81 -26.82
N ASN A 107 -2.07 12.23 -25.61
CA ASN A 107 -3.01 12.81 -24.65
C ASN A 107 -3.69 14.06 -25.21
N ALA A 108 -2.93 14.96 -25.85
CA ALA A 108 -3.47 16.16 -26.47
C ALA A 108 -4.44 15.85 -27.62
N ILE A 109 -4.15 14.83 -28.43
CA ILE A 109 -5.05 14.37 -29.50
C ILE A 109 -6.32 13.78 -28.90
N ALA A 110 -6.20 12.89 -27.91
CA ALA A 110 -7.34 12.27 -27.23
C ALA A 110 -8.23 13.33 -26.56
N ALA A 111 -7.64 14.34 -25.92
CA ALA A 111 -8.36 15.46 -25.31
C ALA A 111 -9.17 16.26 -26.34
N ARG A 112 -8.60 16.56 -27.52
CA ARG A 112 -9.32 17.26 -28.60
C ARG A 112 -10.47 16.43 -29.16
N GLN A 113 -10.27 15.12 -29.32
CA GLN A 113 -11.33 14.23 -29.78
C GLN A 113 -12.46 14.17 -28.76
N LEU A 114 -12.12 14.09 -27.47
CA LEU A 114 -13.09 14.12 -26.38
C LEU A 114 -13.87 15.44 -26.38
N GLU A 115 -13.19 16.58 -26.51
CA GLU A 115 -13.84 17.90 -26.55
C GLU A 115 -14.82 18.01 -27.73
N TYR A 116 -14.42 17.54 -28.91
CA TYR A 116 -15.29 17.53 -30.09
C TYR A 116 -16.55 16.69 -29.85
N VAL A 117 -16.39 15.47 -29.34
CA VAL A 117 -17.51 14.56 -29.07
C VAL A 117 -18.43 15.15 -28.00
N THR A 118 -17.88 15.71 -26.92
CA THR A 118 -18.66 16.37 -25.87
C THR A 118 -19.47 17.53 -26.43
N LYS A 119 -18.88 18.38 -27.28
CA LYS A 119 -19.59 19.51 -27.91
C LYS A 119 -20.74 19.04 -28.80
N CYS A 120 -20.54 17.97 -29.57
CA CYS A 120 -21.60 17.36 -30.37
C CYS A 120 -22.73 16.81 -29.48
N ALA A 121 -22.37 16.12 -28.39
CA ALA A 121 -23.32 15.58 -27.43
C ALA A 121 -24.13 16.68 -26.74
N GLU A 122 -23.49 17.76 -26.30
CA GLU A 122 -24.15 18.94 -25.70
C GLU A 122 -25.15 19.59 -26.67
N ASN A 123 -24.76 19.76 -27.93
CA ASN A 123 -25.65 20.33 -28.95
C ASN A 123 -26.88 19.44 -29.18
N LEU A 124 -26.66 18.12 -29.30
CA LEU A 124 -27.75 17.16 -29.45
C LEU A 124 -28.69 17.18 -28.23
N LEU A 125 -28.13 17.23 -27.02
CA LEU A 125 -28.89 17.31 -25.78
C LEU A 125 -29.74 18.59 -25.74
N GLN A 126 -29.18 19.72 -26.15
CA GLN A 126 -29.91 20.99 -26.24
C GLN A 126 -31.08 20.90 -27.22
N GLN A 127 -30.88 20.27 -28.39
CA GLN A 127 -31.96 20.06 -29.35
C GLN A 127 -33.08 19.18 -28.78
N ILE A 128 -32.71 18.08 -28.10
CA ILE A 128 -33.69 17.19 -27.45
C ILE A 128 -34.47 17.97 -26.38
N GLN A 129 -33.78 18.74 -25.54
CA GLN A 129 -34.41 19.55 -24.50
C GLN A 129 -35.38 20.59 -25.07
N GLN A 130 -35.01 21.26 -26.16
CA GLN A 130 -35.90 22.18 -26.87
C GLN A 130 -37.16 21.48 -27.40
N LYS A 131 -37.01 20.30 -28.02
CA LYS A 131 -38.15 19.52 -28.53
C LYS A 131 -39.07 19.05 -27.40
N ILE A 132 -38.52 18.60 -26.27
CA ILE A 132 -39.31 18.23 -25.08
C ILE A 132 -40.06 19.44 -24.54
N SER A 133 -39.40 20.60 -24.43
CA SER A 133 -40.04 21.85 -23.98
C SER A 133 -41.19 22.27 -24.90
N TYR A 134 -40.98 22.20 -26.21
CA TYR A 134 -42.02 22.48 -27.20
C TYR A 134 -43.24 21.54 -27.06
N VAL A 135 -43.00 20.23 -26.87
CA VAL A 135 -44.08 19.26 -26.65
C VAL A 135 -44.83 19.58 -25.36
N ALA A 136 -44.12 19.85 -24.26
CA ALA A 136 -44.73 20.22 -22.99
C ALA A 136 -45.58 21.49 -23.08
N GLN A 137 -45.08 22.53 -23.77
CA GLN A 137 -45.83 23.77 -24.00
C GLN A 137 -47.04 23.56 -24.90
N SER A 138 -46.91 22.76 -25.97
CA SER A 138 -48.03 22.43 -26.86
C SER A 138 -49.15 21.70 -26.11
N GLN A 139 -48.79 20.79 -25.20
CA GLN A 139 -49.75 20.09 -24.34
C GLN A 139 -50.44 21.06 -23.36
N LEU A 140 -49.70 21.98 -22.74
CA LEU A 140 -50.30 23.00 -21.86
C LEU A 140 -51.25 23.93 -22.61
N ASN A 141 -50.86 24.41 -23.79
CA ASN A 141 -51.67 25.30 -24.61
C ASN A 141 -52.97 24.62 -25.09
N PHE A 142 -52.91 23.34 -25.50
CA PHE A 142 -54.12 22.56 -25.83
C PHE A 142 -55.10 22.43 -24.67
N HIS A 143 -54.61 22.40 -23.43
CA HIS A 143 -55.46 22.36 -22.24
C HIS A 143 -55.93 23.76 -21.77
N GLN A 144 -55.37 24.84 -22.33
CA GLN A 144 -55.67 26.23 -21.98
C GLN A 144 -56.50 26.99 -23.03
N GLU A 145 -56.71 26.46 -24.23
CA GLU A 145 -57.66 27.06 -25.17
C GLU A 145 -59.05 27.14 -24.52
N PRO A 146 -59.65 28.35 -24.43
CA PRO A 146 -60.97 28.49 -23.85
C PRO A 146 -61.97 27.76 -24.74
N LYS A 147 -62.75 26.88 -24.10
CA LYS A 147 -64.09 26.56 -24.60
C LYS A 147 -64.88 27.87 -24.60
N ASP A 148 -64.85 28.60 -25.69
CA ASP A 148 -65.76 29.74 -25.90
C ASP A 148 -66.60 29.51 -27.15
N PRO A 149 -67.90 29.86 -27.15
CA PRO A 149 -68.88 29.88 -26.05
C PRO A 149 -69.91 28.73 -26.12
#